data_AF-A0A4C2EJA2-F1
#
_entry.id   AF-A0A4C2EJA2-F1
#
_cell.length_a   1.000
_cell.length_b   1.000
_cell.length_c   1.000
_cell.angle_alpha   90.00
_cell.angle_beta   90.00
_cell.angle_gamma   90.00
#
_symmetry.space_group_name_H-M   'P 1'
#
loop_
_entity.id
_entity.type
_entity.pdbx_description
1 polymer ?
#
loop_
_entity_poly.entity_id
_entity_poly.type
_entity_poly.pdbx_seq_one_letter_code
_entity_poly.pdbx_strand_id
1 'polypeptide(L)'
;MGLFRTSGILGIAESALEFALAASEEAHPNEYMGLLRGDDASKLGLDDDGTVLTDVLVIPGTESNPVSATVKTSMVPNDMRAAGSIHSHPNGVLKPSDADLATFGRGDVHIIVGYPYGRDDWKAFDSDGSVVDLPVLDVEPPEESFFDFDQADIDAELREEEFDS
;
A
#
# COMPACT_ATOMS: atom_id res chain seq x y z
N MET A 1 -23.10 -12.73 14.92
CA MET A 1 -22.44 -11.82 13.96
C MET A 1 -21.02 -12.30 13.79
N GLY A 2 -20.71 -12.99 12.70
CA GLY A 2 -19.34 -13.38 12.38
C GLY A 2 -18.64 -12.20 11.72
N LEU A 3 -17.66 -11.61 12.41
CA LEU A 3 -16.73 -10.68 11.80
C LEU A 3 -15.83 -11.52 10.90
N PHE A 4 -15.98 -11.35 9.59
CA PHE A 4 -15.02 -11.88 8.62
C PHE A 4 -13.74 -11.08 8.80
N ARG A 5 -12.89 -11.51 9.72
CA ARG A 5 -11.49 -11.07 9.74
C ARG A 5 -10.88 -11.64 8.46
N THR A 6 -10.46 -10.77 7.56
CA THR A 6 -9.58 -11.11 6.45
C THR A 6 -8.48 -11.99 7.02
N SER A 7 -8.42 -13.26 6.59
CA SER A 7 -7.73 -14.34 7.31
C SER A 7 -6.22 -14.11 7.37
N GLY A 8 -5.77 -13.22 8.25
CA GLY A 8 -4.36 -12.85 8.43
C GLY A 8 -4.12 -11.36 8.61
N ILE A 9 -4.99 -10.43 8.19
CA ILE A 9 -4.74 -8.98 8.32
C ILE A 9 -5.34 -8.45 9.64
N LEU A 10 -4.52 -7.80 10.45
CA LEU A 10 -4.89 -7.26 11.75
C LEU A 10 -5.32 -5.79 11.69
N GLY A 11 -4.77 -5.02 10.76
CA GLY A 11 -5.01 -3.59 10.64
C GLY A 11 -4.03 -2.89 9.71
N ILE A 12 -4.13 -1.57 9.65
CA ILE A 12 -3.21 -0.66 8.95
C ILE A 12 -2.52 0.25 9.96
N ALA A 13 -1.22 0.45 9.82
CA ALA A 13 -0.46 1.41 10.61
C ALA A 13 -0.99 2.83 10.34
N GLU A 14 -1.14 3.63 11.40
CA GLU A 14 -1.60 5.02 11.27
C GLU A 14 -0.74 5.82 10.29
N SER A 15 0.58 5.68 10.36
CA SER A 15 1.53 6.33 9.46
C SER A 15 1.31 5.99 7.98
N ALA A 16 0.99 4.73 7.67
CA ALA A 16 0.72 4.28 6.31
C ALA A 16 -0.58 4.88 5.75
N LEU A 17 -1.62 4.94 6.58
CA LEU A 17 -2.89 5.56 6.22
C LEU A 17 -2.73 7.07 6.03
N GLU A 18 -2.06 7.75 6.95
CA GLU A 18 -1.79 9.19 6.86
C GLU A 18 -1.02 9.55 5.59
N PHE A 19 0.00 8.75 5.25
CA PHE A 19 0.74 8.90 4.00
C PHE A 19 -0.19 8.79 2.78
N ALA A 20 -1.06 7.77 2.74
CA ALA A 20 -1.99 7.60 1.63
C ALA A 20 -3.01 8.74 1.51
N LEU A 21 -3.51 9.27 2.64
CA LEU A 21 -4.41 10.42 2.67
C LEU A 21 -3.72 11.66 2.08
N ALA A 22 -2.50 11.96 2.54
CA ALA A 22 -1.72 13.08 2.04
C ALA A 22 -1.37 12.94 0.54
N ALA A 23 -0.92 11.75 0.12
CA ALA A 23 -0.63 11.47 -1.29
C ALA A 23 -1.87 11.59 -2.18
N SER A 24 -3.05 11.21 -1.65
CA SER A 24 -4.33 11.36 -2.34
C SER A 24 -4.74 12.83 -2.51
N GLU A 25 -4.48 13.66 -1.49
CA GLU A 25 -4.69 15.11 -1.56
C GLU A 25 -3.74 15.77 -2.56
N GLU A 26 -2.46 15.41 -2.57
CA GLU A 26 -1.47 15.94 -3.51
C GLU A 26 -1.75 15.54 -4.97
N ALA A 27 -2.29 14.33 -5.20
CA ALA A 27 -2.65 13.86 -6.52
C ALA A 27 -3.91 14.55 -7.08
N HIS A 28 -4.74 15.16 -6.23
CA HIS A 28 -6.02 15.74 -6.62
C HIS A 28 -5.85 16.79 -7.74
N PRO A 29 -6.70 16.80 -8.79
CA PRO A 29 -7.93 16.03 -8.97
C PRO A 29 -7.75 14.66 -9.65
N ASN A 30 -6.52 14.16 -9.80
CA ASN A 30 -6.28 12.83 -10.33
C ASN A 30 -6.46 11.77 -9.24
N GLU A 31 -6.76 10.55 -9.66
CA GLU A 31 -6.82 9.39 -8.79
C GLU A 31 -5.39 8.94 -8.44
N TYR A 32 -5.13 8.79 -7.15
CA TYR A 32 -3.92 8.17 -6.62
C TYR A 32 -4.09 6.65 -6.62
N MET A 33 -3.01 5.90 -6.88
CA MET A 33 -2.99 4.43 -6.81
C MET A 33 -1.68 3.94 -6.21
N GLY A 34 -1.78 3.02 -5.24
CA GLY A 34 -0.66 2.41 -4.54
C GLY A 34 -0.91 0.95 -4.19
N LEU A 35 0.17 0.24 -3.87
CA LEU A 35 0.12 -1.13 -3.36
C LEU A 35 0.33 -1.13 -1.85
N LEU A 36 -0.48 -1.93 -1.16
CA LEU A 36 -0.36 -2.13 0.28
C LEU A 36 0.63 -3.25 0.55
N ARG A 37 1.61 -2.96 1.40
CA ARG A 37 2.53 -3.94 1.96
C ARG A 37 2.24 -4.06 3.45
N GLY A 38 2.42 -5.27 3.98
CA GLY A 38 2.37 -5.49 5.42
C GLY A 38 3.55 -6.28 5.94
N ASP A 39 3.79 -6.11 7.22
CA ASP A 39 4.76 -6.85 8.01
C ASP A 39 4.05 -7.75 9.03
N ASP A 40 4.72 -8.83 9.41
CA ASP A 40 4.23 -9.70 10.47
C ASP A 40 4.14 -8.91 11.78
N ALA A 41 3.03 -9.06 12.48
CA ALA A 41 2.72 -8.34 13.71
C ALA A 41 3.77 -8.54 14.81
N SER A 42 4.40 -9.72 14.84
CA SER A 42 5.52 -10.03 15.73
C SER A 42 6.75 -9.14 15.52
N LYS A 43 7.01 -8.66 14.29
CA LYS A 43 8.08 -7.69 13.99
C LYS A 43 7.78 -6.30 14.56
N LEU A 44 6.51 -6.01 14.79
CA LEU A 44 6.02 -4.72 15.32
C LEU A 44 5.81 -4.77 16.84
N GLY A 45 6.24 -5.85 17.49
CA GLY A 45 6.09 -6.03 18.93
C GLY A 45 4.65 -6.34 19.38
N LEU A 46 3.78 -6.78 18.46
CA LEU A 46 2.43 -7.23 18.78
C LEU A 46 2.43 -8.73 19.14
N ASP A 47 1.61 -9.11 20.13
CA ASP A 47 1.43 -10.49 20.58
C ASP A 47 0.46 -11.30 19.68
N ASP A 48 -0.25 -10.64 18.77
CA ASP A 48 -1.20 -11.27 17.85
C ASP A 48 -0.50 -11.91 16.64
N ASP A 49 -0.99 -13.06 16.18
CA ASP A 49 -0.57 -13.66 14.92
C ASP A 49 -1.31 -13.00 13.74
N GLY A 50 -0.57 -12.36 12.84
CA GLY A 50 -1.11 -11.78 11.62
C GLY A 50 -0.18 -10.75 10.98
N THR A 51 -0.73 -9.99 10.05
CA THR A 51 -0.04 -8.99 9.24
C THR A 51 -0.66 -7.63 9.48
N VAL A 52 0.18 -6.62 9.68
CA VAL A 52 -0.23 -5.21 9.73
C VAL A 52 0.24 -4.53 8.45
N LEU A 53 -0.63 -3.76 7.81
CA LEU A 53 -0.28 -2.98 6.62
C LEU A 53 0.56 -1.78 7.07
N THR A 54 1.84 -1.79 6.76
CA THR A 54 2.85 -0.85 7.28
C THR A 54 3.30 0.16 6.25
N ASP A 55 3.18 -0.15 4.95
CA ASP A 55 3.67 0.71 3.88
C ASP A 55 2.68 0.81 2.71
N VAL A 56 2.77 1.95 2.02
CA VAL A 56 2.12 2.16 0.73
C VAL A 56 3.16 2.47 -0.34
N LEU A 57 3.28 1.56 -1.30
CA LEU A 57 4.19 1.73 -2.44
C LEU A 57 3.48 2.47 -3.56
N VAL A 58 3.96 3.67 -3.87
CA VAL A 58 3.42 4.49 -4.96
C VAL A 58 3.80 3.87 -6.31
N ILE A 59 2.83 3.72 -7.21
CA ILE A 59 3.10 3.29 -8.59
C ILE A 59 3.24 4.54 -9.48
N PRO A 60 4.46 4.97 -9.84
CA PRO A 60 4.64 6.13 -10.72
C PRO A 60 4.04 5.88 -12.11
N GLY A 61 3.32 6.86 -12.64
CA GLY A 61 2.77 6.82 -14.00
C GLY A 61 1.41 6.12 -14.17
N THR A 62 0.67 5.89 -13.07
CA THR A 62 -0.71 5.43 -13.13
C THR A 62 -1.66 6.59 -13.48
N GLU A 63 -1.71 6.98 -14.75
CA GLU A 63 -2.95 7.54 -15.28
C GLU A 63 -3.98 6.40 -15.30
N SER A 64 -5.17 6.60 -14.73
CA SER A 64 -6.28 5.63 -14.70
C SER A 64 -6.65 5.19 -16.11
N ASN A 65 -5.91 4.24 -16.65
CA ASN A 65 -6.14 3.59 -17.92
C ASN A 65 -5.86 2.10 -17.72
N PRO A 66 -6.76 1.21 -18.17
CA PRO A 66 -6.76 -0.23 -17.86
C PRO A 66 -5.59 -1.04 -18.45
N VAL A 67 -4.45 -0.41 -18.79
CA VAL A 67 -3.36 -1.03 -19.55
C VAL A 67 -1.95 -0.81 -18.94
N SER A 68 -1.77 0.08 -17.95
CA SER A 68 -0.43 0.39 -17.42
C SER A 68 -0.01 -0.42 -16.18
N ALA A 69 -0.84 -1.34 -15.68
CA ALA A 69 -0.48 -2.21 -14.56
C ALA A 69 0.42 -3.39 -14.96
N THR A 70 1.33 -3.19 -15.93
CA THR A 70 2.57 -3.98 -15.98
C THR A 70 3.54 -3.35 -14.98
N VAL A 71 3.15 -3.33 -13.70
CA VAL A 71 4.10 -3.12 -12.60
C VAL A 71 5.15 -4.20 -12.82
N LYS A 72 6.39 -3.78 -13.12
CA LYS A 72 7.51 -4.69 -13.28
C LYS A 72 7.58 -5.55 -12.02
N THR A 73 7.06 -6.76 -12.09
CA THR A 73 7.05 -7.76 -11.02
C THR A 73 8.46 -8.06 -10.51
N SER A 74 9.50 -7.64 -11.23
CA SER A 74 10.91 -7.67 -10.84
C SER A 74 11.34 -6.62 -9.81
N MET A 75 10.51 -5.62 -9.48
CA MET A 75 10.79 -4.63 -8.43
C MET A 75 10.05 -4.92 -7.11
N VAL A 76 9.24 -5.98 -7.06
CA VAL A 76 8.63 -6.47 -5.82
C VAL A 76 9.59 -7.50 -5.23
N PRO A 77 10.23 -7.24 -4.08
CA PRO A 77 11.12 -8.21 -3.46
C PRO A 77 10.36 -9.51 -3.15
N ASN A 78 11.02 -10.64 -3.38
CA ASN A 78 10.42 -11.99 -3.33
C ASN A 78 9.81 -12.40 -1.97
N ASP A 79 10.13 -11.65 -0.91
CA ASP A 79 9.62 -11.85 0.46
C ASP A 79 8.39 -10.98 0.78
N MET A 80 7.93 -10.14 -0.16
CA MET A 80 6.86 -9.17 0.09
C MET A 80 5.52 -9.72 -0.37
N ARG A 81 4.68 -10.09 0.60
CA ARG A 81 3.27 -10.33 0.35
C ARG A 81 2.59 -8.98 0.13
N ALA A 82 2.41 -8.59 -1.14
CA ALA A 82 1.49 -7.53 -1.49
C ALA A 82 0.10 -7.92 -0.95
N ALA A 83 -0.33 -7.24 0.12
CA ALA A 83 -1.54 -7.59 0.84
C ALA A 83 -2.79 -7.01 0.16
N GLY A 84 -2.61 -6.01 -0.71
CA GLY A 84 -3.73 -5.23 -1.21
C GLY A 84 -3.37 -4.08 -2.12
N SER A 85 -4.39 -3.27 -2.41
CA SER A 85 -4.24 -2.00 -3.12
C SER A 85 -4.91 -0.86 -2.36
N ILE A 86 -4.48 0.36 -2.62
CA ILE A 86 -5.11 1.57 -2.12
C ILE A 86 -5.21 2.60 -3.24
N HIS A 87 -6.36 3.24 -3.39
CA HIS A 87 -6.54 4.29 -4.38
C HIS A 87 -7.52 5.38 -3.92
N SER A 88 -7.49 6.53 -4.61
CA SER A 88 -8.29 7.69 -4.22
C SER A 88 -9.41 8.02 -5.20
N HIS A 89 -10.57 8.37 -4.69
CA HIS A 89 -11.72 8.85 -5.45
C HIS A 89 -11.85 10.37 -5.26
N PRO A 90 -11.46 11.20 -6.26
CA PRO A 90 -11.56 12.66 -6.17
C PRO A 90 -12.99 13.19 -6.00
N ASN A 91 -13.99 12.35 -6.29
CA ASN A 91 -15.41 12.65 -6.11
C ASN A 91 -15.95 12.36 -4.69
N GLY A 92 -15.14 11.78 -3.81
CA GLY A 92 -15.50 11.44 -2.42
C GLY A 92 -16.33 10.16 -2.24
N VAL A 93 -16.60 9.41 -3.30
CA VAL A 93 -17.42 8.19 -3.20
C VAL A 93 -16.60 7.05 -2.63
N LEU A 94 -16.96 6.56 -1.45
CA LEU A 94 -16.32 5.39 -0.84
C LEU A 94 -17.02 4.09 -1.26
N LYS A 95 -17.01 3.82 -2.57
CA LYS A 95 -17.58 2.60 -3.15
C LYS A 95 -16.79 2.20 -4.40
N PRO A 96 -16.39 0.92 -4.52
CA PRO A 96 -15.72 0.45 -5.72
C PRO A 96 -16.66 0.51 -6.93
N SER A 97 -16.10 0.95 -8.05
CA SER A 97 -16.66 0.80 -9.40
C SER A 97 -16.39 -0.61 -9.95
N ASP A 98 -17.02 -0.95 -11.07
CA ASP A 98 -16.75 -2.22 -11.76
C ASP A 98 -15.29 -2.32 -12.23
N ALA A 99 -14.64 -1.19 -12.52
CA ALA A 99 -13.22 -1.13 -12.90
C ALA A 99 -12.30 -1.35 -11.70
N ASP A 100 -12.68 -0.84 -10.52
CA ASP A 100 -11.95 -1.07 -9.27
C ASP A 100 -11.97 -2.55 -8.91
N LEU A 101 -13.16 -3.17 -8.96
CA LEU A 101 -13.35 -4.60 -8.71
C LEU A 101 -12.51 -5.48 -9.66
N ALA A 102 -12.39 -5.07 -10.93
CA ALA A 102 -11.53 -5.78 -11.88
C ALA A 102 -10.03 -5.67 -11.54
N THR A 103 -9.64 -4.64 -10.80
CA THR A 103 -8.25 -4.37 -10.39
C THR A 103 -7.90 -4.96 -9.03
N PHE A 104 -8.90 -5.26 -8.18
CA PHE A 104 -8.71 -5.85 -6.85
C PHE A 104 -7.91 -7.19 -6.90
N GLY A 105 -7.95 -7.92 -8.02
CA GLY A 105 -6.97 -8.99 -8.25
C GLY A 105 -6.97 -10.06 -7.14
N ARG A 106 -5.80 -10.41 -6.61
CA ARG A 106 -5.63 -11.41 -5.52
C ARG A 106 -5.27 -10.78 -4.17
N GLY A 107 -5.43 -9.47 -4.02
CA GLY A 107 -5.22 -8.82 -2.73
C GLY A 107 -6.26 -9.29 -1.72
N ASP A 108 -5.86 -9.36 -0.46
CA ASP A 108 -6.74 -9.70 0.65
C ASP A 108 -7.55 -8.48 1.13
N VAL A 109 -7.05 -7.25 0.86
CA VAL A 109 -7.69 -6.00 1.25
C VAL A 109 -7.50 -4.90 0.19
N HIS A 110 -8.54 -4.09 -0.02
CA HIS A 110 -8.51 -2.96 -0.95
C HIS A 110 -9.05 -1.71 -0.27
N ILE A 111 -8.29 -0.63 -0.27
CA ILE A 111 -8.67 0.62 0.39
C ILE A 111 -9.05 1.66 -0.64
N ILE A 112 -10.19 2.30 -0.45
CA ILE A 112 -10.58 3.50 -1.21
C ILE A 112 -10.56 4.68 -0.27
N VAL A 113 -9.85 5.73 -0.66
CA VAL A 113 -9.82 7.03 0.02
C VAL A 113 -10.68 8.02 -0.77
N GLY A 114 -11.53 8.80 -0.12
CA GLY A 114 -12.41 9.77 -0.77
C GLY A 114 -12.00 11.21 -0.44
N TYR A 115 -12.22 12.14 -1.37
CA TYR A 115 -12.25 13.57 -1.05
C TYR A 115 -13.29 13.84 0.06
N PRO A 116 -12.99 14.65 1.10
CA PRO A 116 -11.86 15.58 1.22
C PRO A 116 -10.59 15.03 1.91
N TYR A 117 -10.37 13.71 1.89
CA TYR A 117 -9.16 13.05 2.40
C TYR A 117 -8.92 13.24 3.91
N GLY A 118 -9.99 13.44 4.68
CA GLY A 118 -9.94 13.46 6.13
C GLY A 118 -9.67 12.08 6.73
N ARG A 119 -9.37 12.06 8.03
CA ARG A 119 -8.98 10.85 8.77
C ARG A 119 -9.95 9.66 8.63
N ASP A 120 -11.23 9.95 8.44
CA ASP A 120 -12.30 8.96 8.31
C ASP A 120 -12.84 8.80 6.87
N ASP A 121 -12.25 9.52 5.90
CA ASP A 121 -12.71 9.53 4.51
C ASP A 121 -12.11 8.36 3.71
N TRP A 122 -12.21 7.15 4.25
CA TRP A 122 -11.72 5.94 3.58
C TRP A 122 -12.53 4.70 3.98
N LYS A 123 -12.46 3.65 3.17
CA LYS A 123 -13.04 2.33 3.47
C LYS A 123 -12.18 1.21 2.92
N ALA A 124 -12.15 0.10 3.65
CA ALA A 124 -11.56 -1.15 3.21
C ALA A 124 -12.62 -2.11 2.66
N PHE A 125 -12.22 -2.88 1.65
CA PHE A 125 -13.03 -3.87 0.96
C PHE A 125 -12.24 -5.17 0.79
N ASP A 126 -12.94 -6.30 0.72
CA ASP A 126 -12.36 -7.55 0.22
C ASP A 126 -12.36 -7.58 -1.32
N SER A 127 -11.84 -8.66 -1.90
CA SER A 127 -11.78 -8.87 -3.35
C SER A 127 -13.16 -8.98 -4.02
N ASP A 128 -14.22 -9.27 -3.27
CA ASP A 128 -15.60 -9.26 -3.76
C ASP A 128 -16.25 -7.86 -3.68
N GLY A 129 -15.55 -6.87 -3.12
CA GLY A 129 -16.05 -5.51 -2.91
C GLY A 129 -16.95 -5.37 -1.68
N SER A 130 -16.96 -6.36 -0.79
CA SER A 130 -17.67 -6.27 0.49
C SER A 130 -16.84 -5.46 1.48
N VAL A 131 -17.49 -4.60 2.26
CA VAL A 131 -16.79 -3.79 3.28
C VAL A 131 -16.20 -4.70 4.35
N VAL A 132 -14.91 -4.51 4.65
CA VAL A 132 -14.22 -5.19 5.75
C VAL A 132 -13.84 -4.18 6.83
N ASP A 133 -13.82 -4.67 8.07
CA ASP A 133 -13.33 -3.88 9.21
C ASP A 133 -11.80 -3.92 9.20
N LEU A 134 -11.16 -2.76 9.11
CA LEU A 134 -9.71 -2.62 9.13
C LEU A 134 -9.32 -1.62 10.22
N PRO A 135 -8.87 -2.09 11.40
CA PRO A 135 -8.43 -1.21 12.47
C PRO A 135 -7.21 -0.37 12.07
N VAL A 136 -7.20 0.89 12.51
CA VAL A 136 -5.98 1.71 12.49
C VAL A 136 -5.18 1.39 13.74
N LEU A 137 -3.91 1.03 13.56
CA LEU A 137 -3.01 0.62 14.62
C LEU A 137 -1.92 1.67 14.82
N ASP A 138 -1.70 2.05 16.06
CA ASP A 138 -0.56 2.86 16.49
C ASP A 138 0.63 1.93 16.70
N VAL A 139 1.40 1.72 15.63
CA VAL A 139 2.59 0.87 15.60
C VAL A 139 3.72 1.65 14.94
N GLU A 140 4.91 1.55 15.50
CA GLU A 140 6.11 2.06 14.84
C GLU A 140 6.50 1.09 13.72
N PRO A 141 6.67 1.56 12.47
CA PRO A 141 7.20 0.71 11.41
C PRO A 141 8.59 0.20 11.84
N PRO A 142 8.95 -1.04 11.48
CA PRO A 142 10.20 -1.62 11.94
C PRO A 142 11.35 -0.78 11.35
N GLU A 143 12.43 -0.57 12.12
CA GLU A 143 13.65 0.13 11.68
C GLU A 143 14.45 -0.66 10.61
N GLU A 144 13.81 -1.45 9.74
CA GLU A 144 14.47 -2.16 8.65
C GLU A 144 14.79 -1.19 7.50
N SER A 145 16.05 -1.21 7.07
CA SER A 145 16.72 -0.30 6.16
C SER A 145 15.99 -0.13 4.81
N PHE A 146 15.18 0.91 4.67
CA PHE A 146 14.65 1.33 3.37
C PHE A 146 15.76 1.70 2.35
N PHE A 147 16.99 1.89 2.83
CA PHE A 147 18.20 1.99 2.02
C PHE A 147 19.25 1.03 2.61
N ASP A 148 19.39 -0.16 2.04
CA ASP A 148 20.61 -0.96 2.21
C ASP A 148 21.70 -0.51 1.22
N PHE A 149 21.67 0.77 0.80
CA PHE A 149 22.83 1.40 0.19
C PHE A 149 23.69 1.92 1.32
N ASP A 150 24.74 1.19 1.69
CA ASP A 150 25.80 1.81 2.45
C ASP A 150 26.60 2.75 1.53
N GLN A 151 27.43 3.63 2.11
CA GLN A 151 28.32 4.47 1.30
C GLN A 151 29.27 3.64 0.42
N ALA A 152 29.52 2.37 0.76
CA ALA A 152 30.40 1.50 0.02
C ALA A 152 29.77 0.97 -1.27
N ASP A 153 28.45 0.76 -1.33
CA ASP A 153 27.70 0.40 -2.54
C ASP A 153 27.72 1.55 -3.56
N ILE A 154 27.51 2.79 -3.10
CA ILE A 154 27.59 3.99 -3.94
C ILE A 154 29.03 4.18 -4.47
N ASP A 155 30.03 3.98 -3.62
CA ASP A 155 31.45 4.07 -3.99
C ASP A 155 31.92 2.91 -4.89
N ALA A 156 31.20 1.79 -4.94
CA ALA A 156 31.49 0.67 -5.83
C ALA A 156 30.96 0.95 -7.24
N GLU A 157 29.74 1.48 -7.36
CA GLU A 157 29.12 1.82 -8.64
C GLU A 157 29.86 2.99 -9.33
N LEU A 158 30.26 4.03 -8.58
CA LEU A 158 31.07 5.15 -9.10
C LEU A 158 32.47 4.72 -9.57
N ARG A 159 33.03 3.65 -9.00
CA ARG A 159 34.33 3.10 -9.44
C ARG A 159 34.23 2.24 -10.68
N GLU A 160 33.09 1.63 -10.98
CA GLU A 160 32.90 0.90 -12.25
C GLU A 160 32.77 1.88 -13.43
N GLU A 161 32.18 3.07 -13.23
CA GLU A 161 32.09 4.10 -14.28
C GLU A 161 33.44 4.78 -14.60
N GLU A 162 34.40 4.80 -13.68
CA GLU A 162 35.73 5.40 -13.91
C GLU A 162 36.67 4.50 -14.75
N PHE A 163 36.33 3.22 -14.94
CA PHE A 163 37.15 2.25 -15.68
C PHE A 163 36.69 2.00 -17.13
N ASP A 164 35.56 2.57 -17.57
CA ASP A 164 35.05 2.44 -18.95
C ASP A 164 35.16 3.75 -19.77
N SER A 165 36.00 4.71 -19.35
CA SER A 165 36.29 5.95 -20.08
C SER A 165 37.75 6.11 -20.52
#